data_AF-A0A8J2IYY2-F1
#
_entry.id   AF-A0A8J2IYY2-F1
#
_cell.length_a   1.000
_cell.length_b   1.000
_cell.length_c   1.000
_cell.angle_alpha   90.00
_cell.angle_beta   90.00
_cell.angle_gamma   90.00
#
_symmetry.space_group_name_H-M   'P 1'
#
loop_
_entity.id
_entity.type
_entity.pdbx_description
1 polymer ?
#
loop_
_entity_poly.entity_id
_entity_poly.type
_entity_poly.pdbx_seq_one_letter_code
_entity_poly.pdbx_strand_id
1 'polypeptide(L)'
;MKFNEPVLLVGETGCGKTTVVHILPELLKRRLFTVNCHMHSDGSDFLGGLTPVRTRYEDDDRLFEWVNGPLVEAMQQGGIFL
;
A
#
# COMPACT_ATOMS: atom_id res chain seq x y z
N MET A 1 1.86 11.92 -16.89
CA MET A 1 1.16 12.59 -15.77
C MET A 1 1.90 13.89 -15.48
N LYS A 2 1.31 15.04 -15.81
CA LYS A 2 2.02 16.33 -15.88
C LYS A 2 2.21 16.99 -14.50
N PHE A 3 1.45 16.56 -13.48
CA PHE A 3 1.42 17.21 -12.16
C PHE A 3 1.54 16.28 -10.95
N ASN A 4 1.62 14.95 -11.15
CA ASN A 4 1.72 13.94 -10.07
C ASN A 4 0.71 14.16 -8.91
N GLU A 5 -0.48 14.66 -9.24
CA GLU A 5 -1.53 14.98 -8.28
C GLU A 5 -2.33 13.71 -7.91
N PRO A 6 -2.81 13.59 -6.66
CA PRO A 6 -3.73 12.54 -6.27
C PRO A 6 -5.01 12.57 -7.12
N VAL A 7 -5.49 11.39 -7.55
CA VAL A 7 -6.68 11.27 -8.41
C VAL A 7 -7.79 10.53 -7.66
N LEU A 8 -9.00 11.09 -7.70
CA LEU A 8 -10.22 10.46 -7.19
C LEU A 8 -11.10 10.00 -8.36
N LEU A 9 -11.42 8.70 -8.42
CA LEU A 9 -12.32 8.13 -9.44
C LEU A 9 -13.73 7.95 -8.86
N VAL A 10 -14.71 8.70 -9.38
CA VAL A 10 -16.12 8.67 -8.93
C VAL A 10 -17.03 8.16 -10.05
N GLY A 11 -17.98 7.28 -9.72
CA GLY A 11 -18.97 6.74 -10.65
C GLY A 11 -19.69 5.52 -10.09
N GLU A 12 -20.67 4.98 -10.81
CA GLU A 12 -21.48 3.82 -10.38
C GLU A 12 -20.67 2.54 -10.18
N THR A 13 -21.12 1.65 -9.28
CA THR A 13 -20.51 0.32 -9.13
C THR A 13 -20.62 -0.45 -10.45
N GLY A 14 -19.55 -1.14 -10.84
CA GLY A 14 -19.52 -1.90 -12.09
C GLY A 14 -19.11 -1.09 -13.34
N CYS A 15 -18.87 0.22 -13.24
CA CYS A 15 -18.37 1.01 -14.38
C CYS A 15 -16.87 0.84 -14.70
N GLY A 16 -16.20 -0.14 -14.08
CA GLY A 16 -14.79 -0.49 -14.39
C GLY A 16 -13.72 0.32 -13.67
N LYS A 17 -14.04 1.12 -12.65
CA LYS A 17 -13.05 1.91 -11.88
C LYS A 17 -11.89 1.06 -11.35
N THR A 18 -12.21 -0.02 -10.64
CA THR A 18 -11.19 -0.95 -10.10
C THR A 18 -10.38 -1.59 -11.22
N THR A 19 -11.03 -1.97 -12.33
CA THR A 19 -10.36 -2.53 -13.51
C THR A 19 -9.32 -1.57 -14.08
N VAL A 20 -9.65 -0.28 -14.22
CA VAL A 20 -8.71 0.74 -14.70
C VAL A 20 -7.51 0.87 -13.76
N VAL A 21 -7.73 0.85 -12.44
CA VAL A 21 -6.64 0.95 -11.46
C VAL A 21 -5.71 -0.28 -11.48
N HIS A 22 -6.19 -1.46 -11.87
CA HIS A 22 -5.32 -2.62 -12.06
C HIS A 22 -4.55 -2.60 -13.38
N ILE A 23 -5.15 -2.11 -14.48
CA ILE A 23 -4.51 -2.08 -15.81
C ILE A 23 -3.46 -0.97 -15.91
N LEU A 24 -3.74 0.21 -15.36
CA LEU A 24 -2.87 1.38 -15.51
C LEU A 24 -1.43 1.17 -14.98
N PRO A 25 -1.21 0.57 -13.79
CA PRO A 25 0.12 0.26 -13.27
C PRO A 25 0.93 -0.68 -14.18
N GLU A 26 0.27 -1.68 -14.78
CA GLU A 26 0.91 -2.58 -15.75
C GLU A 26 1.42 -1.82 -16.98
N LEU A 27 0.60 -0.92 -17.52
CA LEU A 27 0.97 -0.05 -18.65
C LEU A 27 2.12 0.90 -18.29
N LEU A 28 2.14 1.39 -17.05
CA LEU A 28 3.18 2.30 -16.55
C LEU A 28 4.44 1.57 -16.06
N LYS A 29 4.44 0.22 -16.05
CA LYS A 29 5.49 -0.61 -15.44
C LYS A 29 5.80 -0.21 -14.00
N ARG A 30 4.75 0.14 -13.24
CA ARG A 30 4.84 0.49 -11.83
C ARG A 30 4.07 -0.52 -11.00
N ARG A 31 4.59 -0.85 -9.83
CA ARG A 31 3.90 -1.74 -8.89
C ARG A 31 2.69 -1.02 -8.31
N LEU A 32 1.57 -1.74 -8.22
CA LEU A 32 0.37 -1.31 -7.53
C LEU A 32 0.38 -1.83 -6.09
N PHE A 33 0.11 -0.93 -5.15
CA PHE A 33 -0.15 -1.21 -3.74
C PHE A 33 -1.60 -0.82 -3.46
N THR A 34 -2.33 -1.65 -2.73
CA THR A 34 -3.77 -1.46 -2.50
C THR A 34 -4.10 -1.63 -1.03
N VAL A 35 -4.93 -0.75 -0.48
CA VAL A 35 -5.56 -0.93 0.83
C VAL A 35 -7.08 -0.82 0.68
N ASN A 36 -7.79 -1.89 1.04
CA ASN A 36 -9.26 -1.86 1.06
C ASN A 36 -9.74 -1.26 2.38
N CYS A 37 -10.27 -0.03 2.31
CA CYS A 37 -10.81 0.65 3.47
C CYS A 37 -12.12 0.00 3.96
N HIS A 38 -12.26 -0.06 5.28
CA HIS A 38 -13.48 -0.49 5.96
C HIS A 38 -13.69 0.36 7.23
N MET A 39 -14.81 0.17 7.95
CA MET A 39 -15.19 1.03 9.09
C MET A 39 -14.15 1.05 10.22
N HIS A 40 -13.35 -0.01 10.33
CA HIS A 40 -12.31 -0.15 11.36
C HIS A 40 -10.90 0.03 10.81
N SER A 41 -10.76 0.52 9.57
CA SER A 41 -9.44 0.86 9.04
C SER A 41 -8.78 1.93 9.88
N ASP A 42 -7.53 1.72 10.25
CA ASP A 42 -6.73 2.65 11.04
C ASP A 42 -5.46 3.08 10.31
N GLY A 43 -4.66 3.97 10.91
CA GLY A 43 -3.43 4.46 10.29
C GLY A 43 -2.35 3.38 10.12
N SER A 44 -2.38 2.32 10.92
CA SER A 44 -1.40 1.24 10.86
C SER A 44 -1.61 0.33 9.65
N ASP A 45 -2.84 0.23 9.15
CA ASP A 45 -3.15 -0.45 7.88
C ASP A 45 -2.42 0.18 6.68
N PHE A 46 -2.15 1.49 6.74
CA PHE A 46 -1.46 2.24 5.69
C PHE A 46 0.04 2.29 5.94
N LEU A 47 0.44 2.72 7.15
CA LEU A 47 1.82 3.04 7.48
C LEU A 47 2.64 1.81 7.90
N GLY A 48 1.99 0.81 8.46
CA GLY A 48 2.62 -0.32 9.13
C GLY A 48 2.67 -0.15 10.63
N GLY A 49 3.42 -1.02 11.29
CA GLY A 49 3.46 -1.08 12.75
C GLY A 49 4.57 -1.98 13.28
N LEU A 50 4.67 -2.00 14.62
CA LEU A 50 5.57 -2.92 15.32
C LEU A 50 4.93 -4.31 15.37
N THR A 51 5.67 -5.31 14.91
CA THR A 51 5.26 -6.72 14.98
C THR A 51 6.29 -7.53 15.75
N PRO A 52 5.89 -8.62 16.44
CA PRO A 52 6.85 -9.50 17.10
C PRO A 52 7.84 -10.10 16.09
N VAL A 53 9.12 -10.12 16.44
CA VAL A 53 10.17 -10.70 15.59
C VAL A 53 9.90 -12.21 15.40
N ARG A 54 9.77 -12.64 14.14
CA ARG A 54 9.48 -14.05 13.78
C ARG A 54 10.73 -14.93 13.71
N THR A 55 11.88 -14.33 13.43
CA THR A 55 13.16 -15.03 13.29
C THR A 55 14.12 -14.53 14.35
N ARG A 56 14.30 -15.32 15.41
CA ARG A 56 15.31 -15.04 16.44
C ARG A 56 16.62 -15.70 16.01
N TYR A 57 17.63 -14.88 15.76
CA TYR A 57 19.01 -15.37 15.70
C TYR A 57 19.53 -15.54 17.13
N GLU A 58 20.53 -16.40 17.33
CA GLU A 58 21.06 -16.78 18.66
C GLU A 58 21.56 -15.58 19.49
N ASP A 59 21.72 -14.40 18.88
CA ASP A 59 22.26 -13.17 19.49
C ASP A 59 21.33 -11.93 19.26
N ASP A 60 20.05 -12.14 18.92
CA ASP A 60 19.09 -11.05 18.67
C ASP A 60 18.05 -10.91 19.80
N ASP A 61 18.26 -9.94 20.70
CA ASP A 61 17.37 -9.63 21.83
C ASP A 61 16.14 -8.78 21.45
N ARG A 62 15.95 -8.44 20.16
CA ARG A 62 14.81 -7.62 19.73
C ARG A 62 13.50 -8.40 19.85
N LEU A 63 12.56 -7.85 20.62
CA LEU A 63 11.22 -8.41 20.77
C LEU A 63 10.25 -8.00 19.66
N PHE A 64 10.45 -6.80 19.10
CA PHE A 64 9.60 -6.21 18.07
C PHE A 64 10.44 -5.62 16.94
N GLU A 65 9.92 -5.72 15.73
CA GLU A 65 10.45 -5.07 14.54
C GLU A 65 9.39 -4.22 13.86
N TRP A 66 9.83 -3.11 13.28
CA TRP A 66 8.95 -2.28 12.45
C TRP A 66 8.75 -2.95 11.10
N VAL A 67 7.48 -3.08 10.70
CA VAL A 67 7.08 -3.59 9.39
C VAL A 67 6.36 -2.46 8.66
N ASN A 68 6.86 -2.10 7.48
CA ASN A 68 6.25 -1.09 6.63
C ASN A 68 4.88 -1.55 6.13
N GLY A 69 3.92 -0.62 6.13
CA GLY A 69 2.62 -0.80 5.49
C GLY A 69 2.66 -0.45 4.00
N PRO A 70 1.59 -0.78 3.26
CA PRO A 70 1.56 -0.65 1.81
C PRO A 70 1.79 0.78 1.30
N LEU A 71 1.42 1.81 2.05
CA LEU A 71 1.68 3.20 1.68
C LEU A 71 3.18 3.52 1.75
N VAL A 72 3.86 3.10 2.82
CA VAL A 72 5.30 3.32 3.00
C VAL A 72 6.09 2.56 1.93
N GLU A 73 5.70 1.32 1.64
CA GLU A 73 6.31 0.54 0.56
C GLU A 73 6.13 1.21 -0.82
N ALA A 74 4.94 1.75 -1.10
CA ALA A 74 4.68 2.48 -2.34
C ALA A 74 5.56 3.73 -2.46
N MET A 75 5.71 4.49 -1.37
CA MET A 75 6.57 5.68 -1.32
C MET A 75 8.04 5.33 -1.57
N GLN A 76 8.54 4.25 -0.98
CA GLN A 76 9.93 3.81 -1.14
C GLN A 76 10.22 3.28 -2.55
N GLN A 77 9.26 2.56 -3.16
CA GLN A 77 9.44 1.92 -4.46
C GLN A 77 9.02 2.83 -5.65
N GLY A 78 8.47 4.02 -5.38
CA GLY A 78 7.89 4.88 -6.43
C GLY A 78 6.68 4.25 -7.12
N GLY A 79 5.95 3.41 -6.39
CA GLY A 79 4.78 2.69 -6.87
C GLY A 79 3.52 3.56 -6.94
N ILE A 80 2.44 2.96 -7.44
CA ILE A 80 1.10 3.54 -7.39
C ILE A 80 0.40 2.97 -6.16
N PHE A 81 -0.23 3.84 -5.37
CA PHE A 81 -1.00 3.47 -4.19
C PHE A 81 -2.49 3.73 -4.45
N LEU A 82 -3.32 2.73 -4.15
CA LEU A 82 -4.78 2.79 -4.15
C LEU A 82 -5.33 2.61 -2.74
#